data_AF-M0NK37-F1
#
_entry.id   AF-M0NK37-F1
#
_cell.length_a   1.000
_cell.length_b   1.000
_cell.length_c   1.000
_cell.angle_alpha   90.00
_cell.angle_beta   90.00
_cell.angle_gamma   90.00
#
_symmetry.space_group_name_H-M   'P 1'
#
loop_
_entity.id
_entity.type
_entity.pdbx_description
1 polymer ?
#
loop_
_entity_poly.entity_id
_entity_poly.type
_entity_poly.pdbx_seq_one_letter_code
_entity_poly.pdbx_strand_id
1 'polypeptide(L)'
;MSDLDPTDGDSAAAAADSDAESEAVAAVEAAADDLGVSREELLKRAVVALADSEGIDVPDAGEVAAIESRLDDLDAEVDEKVEDLRERFVELYRELESAAPADHAHEETAERLDAVAADLDAVADRLDDLEAEAAATATVGEAVEETIDALDDRLAGVESRIDDVDELRARTDGIDDLEARVADLEGLDDRVGDLDEVEEKLSRVASAVVRVRRRLEAAERDRGDRERLDALAAAANREGVRKADCTNCGGTVDIGLLTAPECPHCGRRFGELEPNPGFLGTSRLVAADRPALDGDVSGSSSAAGRGAADEAGVEDGRGVSTRDADGGGRP
;
A
#
# COMPACT_ATOMS: atom_id res chain seq x y z
N MET A 1 53.90 6.36 93.60
CA MET A 1 52.88 6.57 94.65
C MET A 1 53.33 5.73 95.81
N SER A 2 54.24 6.35 96.59
CA SER A 2 53.95 6.83 97.95
C SER A 2 54.50 5.76 98.90
N ASP A 3 55.81 5.78 99.21
CA ASP A 3 56.46 6.77 100.08
C ASP A 3 55.55 7.15 101.24
N LEU A 4 55.53 6.29 102.25
CA LEU A 4 55.27 6.68 103.63
C LEU A 4 56.17 5.82 104.52
N ASP A 5 57.42 6.26 104.60
CA ASP A 5 58.12 6.35 105.88
C ASP A 5 57.43 7.46 106.71
N PRO A 6 56.93 7.14 107.90
CA PRO A 6 56.97 8.13 108.96
C PRO A 6 57.42 7.54 110.30
N THR A 7 58.55 8.10 110.75
CA THR A 7 58.80 8.61 112.13
C THR A 7 58.95 7.52 113.21
N ASP A 8 60.12 7.26 113.79
CA ASP A 8 61.13 8.20 114.31
C ASP A 8 60.45 9.40 114.99
N GLY A 9 59.96 9.18 116.20
CA GLY A 9 59.41 10.28 116.98
C GLY A 9 58.50 9.95 118.15
N ASP A 10 58.71 8.88 118.93
CA ASP A 10 58.52 8.97 120.38
C ASP A 10 59.26 7.86 121.16
N SER A 11 60.57 7.74 120.91
CA SER A 11 61.48 6.89 121.69
C SER A 11 61.74 7.40 123.12
N ALA A 12 60.89 8.31 123.61
CA ALA A 12 60.79 8.69 125.02
C ALA A 12 59.47 8.21 125.68
N ALA A 13 58.49 7.70 124.91
CA ALA A 13 57.28 7.05 125.43
C ALA A 13 57.31 5.51 125.32
N ALA A 14 58.03 4.97 124.34
CA ALA A 14 58.10 3.52 124.07
C ALA A 14 58.84 2.67 125.12
N ALA A 15 59.62 3.28 126.02
CA ALA A 15 60.15 2.56 127.19
C ALA A 15 59.05 2.28 128.23
N ALA A 16 58.01 3.11 128.32
CA ALA A 16 56.88 2.85 129.20
C ALA A 16 55.87 1.86 128.58
N ASP A 17 55.71 1.84 127.25
CA ASP A 17 54.75 0.95 126.55
C ASP A 17 55.31 -0.45 126.24
N SER A 18 56.63 -0.60 126.03
CA SER A 18 57.25 -1.94 125.96
C SER A 18 57.40 -2.58 127.35
N ASP A 19 57.60 -1.77 128.39
CA ASP A 19 57.39 -2.21 129.76
C ASP A 19 55.91 -2.56 129.96
N ALA A 20 54.93 -1.81 129.44
CA ALA A 20 53.51 -2.14 129.59
C ALA A 20 53.05 -3.38 128.81
N GLU A 21 53.54 -3.64 127.60
CA GLU A 21 53.28 -4.88 126.86
C GLU A 21 54.04 -6.06 127.46
N SER A 22 55.28 -5.87 127.92
CA SER A 22 56.02 -6.89 128.67
C SER A 22 55.38 -7.16 130.03
N GLU A 23 54.81 -6.15 130.68
CA GLU A 23 54.10 -6.22 131.95
C GLU A 23 52.70 -6.81 131.73
N ALA A 24 52.04 -6.56 130.60
CA ALA A 24 50.79 -7.22 130.21
C ALA A 24 51.03 -8.68 129.82
N VAL A 25 52.09 -9.00 129.08
CA VAL A 25 52.47 -10.38 128.78
C VAL A 25 52.92 -11.10 130.05
N ALA A 26 53.71 -10.45 130.91
CA ALA A 26 54.07 -10.97 132.23
C ALA A 26 52.87 -11.07 133.17
N ALA A 27 51.87 -10.19 133.06
CA ALA A 27 50.63 -10.26 133.83
C ALA A 27 49.71 -11.36 133.30
N VAL A 28 49.68 -11.61 131.99
CA VAL A 28 48.98 -12.72 131.36
C VAL A 28 49.68 -14.04 131.71
N GLU A 29 51.02 -14.08 131.73
CA GLU A 29 51.79 -15.25 132.19
C GLU A 29 51.63 -15.46 133.69
N ALA A 30 51.73 -14.43 134.52
CA ALA A 30 51.49 -14.51 135.95
C ALA A 30 50.05 -14.92 136.26
N ALA A 31 49.06 -14.40 135.54
CA ALA A 31 47.66 -14.83 135.67
C ALA A 31 47.44 -16.26 135.15
N ALA A 32 48.20 -16.70 134.15
CA ALA A 32 48.16 -18.06 133.64
C ALA A 32 48.79 -19.03 134.65
N ASP A 33 49.93 -18.66 135.24
CA ASP A 33 50.60 -19.39 136.33
C ASP A 33 49.73 -19.47 137.60
N ASP A 34 49.11 -18.36 138.01
CA ASP A 34 48.19 -18.31 139.17
C ASP A 34 46.96 -19.22 138.98
N LEU A 35 46.47 -19.35 137.74
CA LEU A 35 45.36 -20.22 137.38
C LEU A 35 45.82 -21.64 136.97
N GLY A 36 47.14 -21.88 136.92
CA GLY A 36 47.74 -23.15 136.52
C GLY A 36 47.43 -23.57 135.07
N VAL A 37 47.19 -22.60 134.17
CA VAL A 37 46.87 -22.82 132.75
C VAL A 37 47.96 -22.23 131.86
N SER A 38 48.02 -22.64 130.59
CA SER A 38 48.97 -22.02 129.66
C SER A 38 48.50 -20.61 129.27
N ARG A 39 49.42 -19.75 128.85
CA ARG A 39 49.11 -18.44 128.25
C ARG A 39 48.06 -18.56 127.12
N GLU A 40 48.17 -19.58 126.28
CA GLU A 40 47.21 -19.85 125.21
C GLU A 40 45.80 -20.11 125.76
N GLU A 41 45.70 -20.88 126.84
CA GLU A 41 44.43 -21.20 127.47
C GLU A 41 43.83 -19.99 128.21
N LEU A 42 44.67 -19.13 128.80
CA LEU A 42 44.23 -17.85 129.37
C LEU A 42 43.72 -16.91 128.28
N LEU A 43 44.41 -16.82 127.14
CA LEU A 43 43.98 -16.02 126.00
C LEU A 43 42.69 -16.57 125.37
N LYS A 44 42.51 -17.89 125.27
CA LYS A 44 41.24 -18.50 124.83
C LYS A 44 40.09 -18.08 125.74
N ARG A 45 40.26 -18.17 127.07
CA ARG A 45 39.24 -17.69 128.01
C ARG A 45 39.02 -16.18 127.91
N ALA A 46 40.06 -15.39 127.71
CA ALA A 46 39.95 -13.93 127.56
C ALA A 46 39.21 -13.53 126.27
N VAL A 47 39.44 -14.24 125.16
CA VAL A 47 38.73 -14.03 123.89
C VAL A 47 37.26 -14.44 124.02
N VAL A 48 36.96 -15.57 124.65
CA VAL A 48 35.57 -15.98 124.92
C VAL A 48 34.86 -14.97 125.82
N ALA A 49 35.52 -14.51 126.90
CA ALA A 49 34.96 -13.49 127.78
C ALA A 49 34.76 -12.13 127.09
N LEU A 50 35.66 -11.75 126.18
CA LEU A 50 35.54 -10.54 125.37
C LEU A 50 34.36 -10.66 124.40
N ALA A 51 34.22 -11.80 123.72
CA ALA A 51 33.10 -12.05 122.83
C ALA A 51 31.75 -12.01 123.57
N ASP A 52 31.66 -12.63 124.75
CA ASP A 52 30.49 -12.54 125.63
C ASP A 52 30.17 -11.09 126.03
N SER A 53 31.20 -10.28 126.33
CA SER A 53 31.00 -8.87 126.71
C SER A 53 30.52 -7.98 125.56
N GLU A 54 30.90 -8.32 124.33
CA GLU A 54 30.49 -7.63 123.10
C GLU A 54 29.18 -8.20 122.52
N GLY A 55 28.59 -9.21 123.18
CA GLY A 55 27.38 -9.90 122.71
C GLY A 55 27.59 -10.69 121.42
N ILE A 56 28.83 -11.09 121.13
CA ILE A 56 29.19 -11.92 119.98
C ILE A 56 29.10 -13.38 120.43
N ASP A 57 28.13 -14.08 119.86
CA ASP A 57 27.96 -15.52 120.04
C ASP A 57 29.07 -16.24 119.27
N VAL A 58 30.16 -16.57 119.97
CA VAL A 58 31.26 -17.36 119.39
C VAL A 58 30.84 -18.80 119.49
N PRO A 59 30.70 -19.51 118.34
CA PRO A 59 30.28 -20.88 118.36
C PRO A 59 31.26 -21.69 119.18
N ASP A 60 30.74 -22.43 120.14
CA ASP A 60 31.58 -23.32 120.92
C ASP A 60 32.15 -24.44 120.02
N ALA A 61 33.13 -25.19 120.54
CA ALA A 61 33.73 -26.27 119.76
C ALA A 61 32.71 -27.32 119.27
N GLY A 62 31.58 -27.47 119.98
CA GLY A 62 30.47 -28.33 119.59
C GLY A 62 29.63 -27.74 118.45
N GLU A 63 29.37 -26.42 118.47
CA GLU A 63 28.66 -25.73 117.39
C GLU A 63 29.47 -25.69 116.09
N VAL A 64 30.78 -25.45 116.16
CA VAL A 64 31.67 -25.55 115.00
C VAL A 64 31.68 -26.98 114.44
N ALA A 65 31.82 -27.99 115.30
CA ALA A 65 31.77 -29.39 114.88
C ALA A 65 30.42 -29.78 114.26
N ALA A 66 29.31 -29.18 114.71
CA ALA A 66 27.98 -29.41 114.13
C ALA A 66 27.83 -28.78 112.74
N ILE A 67 28.41 -27.58 112.52
CA ILE A 67 28.44 -26.93 111.21
C ILE A 67 29.33 -27.72 110.24
N GLU A 68 30.52 -28.14 110.68
CA GLU A 68 31.43 -28.96 109.90
C GLU A 68 30.75 -30.28 109.49
N SER A 69 30.08 -30.97 110.44
CA SER A 69 29.31 -32.18 110.12
C SER A 69 28.20 -31.92 109.09
N ARG A 70 27.51 -30.76 109.16
CA ARG A 70 26.47 -30.41 108.19
C ARG A 70 27.05 -30.08 106.81
N LEU A 71 28.23 -29.46 106.76
CA LEU A 71 28.94 -29.21 105.51
C LEU A 71 29.41 -30.53 104.90
N ASP A 72 29.97 -31.43 105.70
CA ASP A 72 30.34 -32.77 105.26
C ASP A 72 29.12 -33.55 104.72
N ASP A 73 27.97 -33.47 105.42
CA ASP A 73 26.72 -34.08 104.96
C ASP A 73 26.22 -33.44 103.64
N LEU A 74 26.31 -32.11 103.51
CA LEU A 74 25.88 -31.40 102.30
C LEU A 74 26.80 -31.68 101.12
N ASP A 75 28.11 -31.71 101.36
CA ASP A 75 29.11 -32.05 100.34
C ASP A 75 28.90 -33.48 99.87
N ALA A 76 28.61 -34.43 100.77
CA ALA A 76 28.22 -35.79 100.41
C ALA A 76 26.92 -35.84 99.58
N GLU A 77 25.90 -35.06 99.94
CA GLU A 77 24.63 -34.96 99.18
C GLU A 77 24.85 -34.35 97.78
N VAL A 78 25.70 -33.32 97.68
CA VAL A 78 26.03 -32.69 96.39
C VAL A 78 26.83 -33.65 95.52
N ASP A 79 27.82 -34.36 96.08
CA ASP A 79 28.61 -35.35 95.36
C ASP A 79 27.72 -36.49 94.83
N GLU A 80 26.79 -37.00 95.64
CA GLU A 80 25.80 -37.99 95.23
C GLU A 80 24.94 -37.49 94.06
N LYS A 81 24.40 -36.26 94.16
CA LYS A 81 23.58 -35.68 93.08
C LYS A 81 24.38 -35.41 91.81
N VAL A 82 25.63 -34.98 91.95
CA VAL A 82 26.51 -34.78 90.80
C VAL A 82 26.82 -36.13 90.15
N GLU A 83 27.04 -37.18 90.94
CA GLU A 83 27.22 -38.54 90.44
C GLU A 83 25.96 -39.05 89.71
N ASP A 84 24.77 -38.88 90.28
CA ASP A 84 23.48 -39.22 89.66
C ASP A 84 23.26 -38.47 88.33
N LEU A 85 23.51 -37.16 88.31
CA LEU A 85 23.40 -36.35 87.09
C LEU A 85 24.42 -36.78 86.03
N ARG A 86 25.63 -37.15 86.44
CA ARG A 86 26.68 -37.64 85.54
C ARG A 86 26.30 -39.00 84.97
N GLU A 87 25.79 -39.91 85.80
CA GLU A 87 25.28 -41.21 85.34
C GLU A 87 24.15 -40.99 84.34
N ARG A 88 23.15 -40.17 84.68
CA ARG A 88 22.03 -39.84 83.79
C ARG A 88 22.47 -39.17 82.49
N PHE A 89 23.47 -38.27 82.52
CA PHE A 89 23.97 -37.63 81.31
C PHE A 89 24.72 -38.62 80.42
N VAL A 90 25.48 -39.54 81.02
CA VAL A 90 26.14 -40.62 80.29
C VAL A 90 25.11 -41.56 79.69
N GLU A 91 24.04 -41.89 80.40
CA GLU A 91 22.90 -42.65 79.89
C GLU A 91 22.22 -41.93 78.72
N LEU A 92 21.89 -40.65 78.87
CA LEU A 92 21.28 -39.85 77.81
C LEU A 92 22.19 -39.74 76.58
N TYR A 93 23.49 -39.53 76.79
CA TYR A 93 24.46 -39.46 75.69
C TYR A 93 24.50 -40.80 74.94
N ARG A 94 24.54 -41.93 75.66
CA ARG A 94 24.48 -43.27 75.07
C ARG A 94 23.15 -43.53 74.38
N GLU A 95 22.03 -43.06 74.93
CA GLU A 95 20.70 -43.17 74.32
C GLU A 95 20.64 -42.37 73.02
N LEU A 96 21.15 -41.14 73.01
CA LEU A 96 21.24 -40.30 71.82
C LEU A 96 22.18 -40.89 70.76
N GLU A 97 23.36 -41.36 71.17
CA GLU A 97 24.34 -42.03 70.30
C GLU A 97 23.78 -43.35 69.74
N SER A 98 22.97 -44.07 70.52
CA SER A 98 22.23 -45.25 70.08
C SER A 98 21.08 -44.91 69.14
N ALA A 99 20.37 -43.81 69.38
CA ALA A 99 19.18 -43.44 68.62
C ALA A 99 19.53 -42.80 67.27
N ALA A 100 20.63 -42.06 67.21
CA ALA A 100 21.15 -41.44 66.00
C ALA A 100 22.69 -41.43 66.05
N PRO A 101 23.33 -42.55 65.67
CA PRO A 101 24.77 -42.57 65.48
C PRO A 101 25.23 -41.43 64.56
N ALA A 102 26.44 -40.90 64.77
CA ALA A 102 26.99 -39.85 63.92
C ALA A 102 27.03 -40.24 62.42
N ASP A 103 27.13 -41.54 62.15
CA ASP A 103 27.13 -42.13 60.81
C ASP A 103 25.74 -42.65 60.38
N HIS A 104 24.67 -42.26 61.08
CA HIS A 104 23.31 -42.63 60.67
C HIS A 104 22.98 -41.98 59.32
N ALA A 105 23.00 -42.79 58.27
CA ALA A 105 22.51 -42.38 56.96
C ALA A 105 20.98 -42.50 56.92
N HIS A 106 20.32 -41.44 56.47
CA HIS A 106 18.90 -41.47 56.15
C HIS A 106 18.71 -42.03 54.74
N GLU A 107 18.65 -43.36 54.61
CA GLU A 107 18.48 -44.05 53.34
C GLU A 107 17.28 -43.51 52.55
N GLU A 108 16.13 -43.31 53.19
CA GLU A 108 14.93 -42.74 52.55
C GLU A 108 15.19 -41.35 51.95
N THR A 109 15.97 -40.51 52.63
CA THR A 109 16.31 -39.18 52.11
C THR A 109 17.27 -39.29 50.92
N ALA A 110 18.23 -40.22 50.97
CA ALA A 110 19.14 -40.49 49.86
C ALA A 110 18.36 -41.00 48.63
N GLU A 111 17.50 -42.00 48.80
CA GLU A 111 16.63 -42.52 47.74
C GLU A 111 15.74 -41.43 47.13
N ARG A 112 15.21 -40.53 47.96
CA ARG A 112 14.41 -39.38 47.47
C ARG A 112 15.25 -38.38 46.70
N LEU A 113 16.48 -38.12 47.10
CA LEU A 113 17.40 -37.24 46.38
C LEU A 113 17.81 -37.86 45.04
N ASP A 114 18.09 -39.16 45.01
CA ASP A 114 18.40 -39.90 43.79
C ASP A 114 17.21 -39.92 42.82
N ALA A 115 15.99 -40.11 43.33
CA ALA A 115 14.77 -40.02 42.53
C ALA A 115 14.57 -38.61 41.94
N VAL A 116 14.79 -37.57 42.74
CA VAL A 116 14.71 -36.17 42.26
C VAL A 116 15.81 -35.88 41.24
N ALA A 117 17.02 -36.41 41.43
CA ALA A 117 18.11 -36.27 40.47
C ALA A 117 17.74 -36.93 39.13
N ALA A 118 17.19 -38.14 39.16
CA ALA A 118 16.71 -38.83 37.95
C ALA A 118 15.56 -38.07 37.27
N ASP A 119 14.63 -37.49 38.04
CA ASP A 119 13.57 -36.65 37.51
C ASP A 119 14.12 -35.37 36.86
N LEU A 120 15.14 -34.74 37.45
CA LEU A 120 15.81 -33.57 36.88
C LEU A 120 16.53 -33.90 35.58
N ASP A 121 17.22 -35.04 35.51
CA ASP A 121 17.85 -35.52 34.28
C ASP A 121 16.81 -35.77 33.19
N ALA A 122 15.69 -36.43 33.53
CA ALA A 122 14.60 -36.67 32.57
C ALA A 122 13.94 -35.36 32.08
N VAL A 123 13.84 -34.34 32.94
CA VAL A 123 13.35 -33.02 32.55
C VAL A 123 14.37 -32.30 31.65
N ALA A 124 15.66 -32.43 31.92
CA ALA A 124 16.71 -31.87 31.08
C ALA A 124 16.67 -32.47 29.67
N ASP A 125 16.60 -33.80 29.56
CA ASP A 125 16.46 -34.50 28.28
C ASP A 125 15.22 -34.01 27.50
N ARG A 126 14.09 -33.82 28.19
CA ARG A 126 12.87 -33.29 27.56
C ARG A 126 13.01 -31.84 27.10
N LEU A 127 13.78 -31.02 27.81
CA LEU A 127 14.05 -29.64 27.39
C LEU A 127 14.91 -29.62 26.13
N ASP A 128 15.92 -30.49 26.04
CA ASP A 128 16.75 -30.64 24.84
C ASP A 128 15.91 -31.10 23.64
N ASP A 129 14.99 -32.04 23.83
CA ASP A 129 14.04 -32.47 22.79
C ASP A 129 13.13 -31.31 22.32
N LEU A 130 12.58 -30.52 23.26
CA LEU A 130 11.73 -29.38 22.94
C LEU A 130 12.52 -28.26 22.24
N GLU A 131 13.78 -28.04 22.60
CA GLU A 131 14.67 -27.10 21.91
C GLU A 131 14.94 -27.54 20.48
N ALA A 132 15.17 -28.84 20.26
CA ALA A 132 15.32 -29.41 18.93
C ALA A 132 14.02 -29.28 18.10
N GLU A 133 12.85 -29.53 18.69
CA GLU A 133 11.55 -29.33 18.03
C GLU A 133 11.29 -27.85 17.69
N ALA A 134 11.66 -26.94 18.58
CA ALA A 134 11.54 -25.50 18.36
C ALA A 134 12.45 -25.03 17.22
N ALA A 135 13.69 -25.51 17.18
CA ALA A 135 14.63 -25.24 16.09
C ALA A 135 14.10 -25.77 14.75
N ALA A 136 13.58 -27.01 14.72
CA ALA A 136 12.95 -27.57 13.53
C ALA A 136 11.75 -26.74 13.07
N THR A 137 10.90 -26.30 13.99
CA THR A 137 9.74 -25.45 13.68
C THR A 137 10.15 -24.09 13.11
N ALA A 138 11.23 -23.50 13.62
CA ALA A 138 11.78 -22.25 13.07
C ALA A 138 12.20 -22.41 11.60
N THR A 139 12.88 -23.52 11.25
CA THR A 139 13.24 -23.80 9.84
C THR A 139 12.03 -23.98 8.94
N VAL A 140 10.94 -24.58 9.45
CA VAL A 140 9.69 -24.69 8.71
C VAL A 140 9.04 -23.32 8.52
N GLY A 141 9.11 -22.45 9.54
CA GLY A 141 8.64 -21.06 9.44
C GLY A 141 9.33 -20.31 8.30
N GLU A 142 10.67 -20.37 8.25
CA GLU A 142 11.47 -19.75 7.19
C GLU A 142 11.09 -20.28 5.78
N ALA A 143 10.90 -21.59 5.64
CA ALA A 143 10.50 -22.19 4.36
C ALA A 143 9.07 -21.79 3.94
N VAL A 144 8.16 -21.62 4.91
CA VAL A 144 6.80 -21.13 4.64
C VAL A 144 6.83 -19.68 4.21
N GLU A 145 7.64 -18.83 4.85
CA GLU A 145 7.83 -17.43 4.45
C GLU A 145 8.37 -17.33 3.01
N GLU A 146 9.40 -18.10 2.66
CA GLU A 146 9.91 -18.17 1.28
C GLU A 146 8.83 -18.61 0.28
N THR A 147 7.98 -19.56 0.68
CA THR A 147 6.86 -20.01 -0.17
C THR A 147 5.81 -18.92 -0.35
N ILE A 148 5.52 -18.13 0.70
CA ILE A 148 4.58 -17.00 0.64
C ILE A 148 5.12 -15.94 -0.31
N ASP A 149 6.39 -15.55 -0.16
CA ASP A 149 7.02 -14.57 -1.05
C ASP A 149 6.98 -15.03 -2.52
N ALA A 150 7.27 -16.31 -2.78
CA ALA A 150 7.18 -16.88 -4.12
C ALA A 150 5.74 -16.94 -4.67
N LEU A 151 4.74 -17.09 -3.80
CA LEU A 151 3.33 -17.02 -4.19
C LEU A 151 2.89 -15.60 -4.49
N ASP A 152 3.35 -14.61 -3.72
CA ASP A 152 3.07 -13.20 -3.96
C ASP A 152 3.66 -12.73 -5.30
N ASP A 153 4.90 -13.12 -5.62
CA ASP A 153 5.51 -12.87 -6.94
C ASP A 153 4.69 -13.49 -8.07
N ARG A 154 4.17 -14.70 -7.86
CA ARG A 154 3.31 -15.39 -8.84
C ARG A 154 1.96 -14.69 -8.99
N LEU A 155 1.37 -14.19 -7.91
CA LEU A 155 0.12 -13.44 -7.93
C LEU A 155 0.30 -12.12 -8.71
N ALA A 156 1.36 -11.36 -8.43
CA ALA A 156 1.70 -10.16 -9.19
C ALA A 156 1.89 -10.46 -10.69
N GLY A 157 2.55 -11.58 -11.02
CA GLY A 157 2.68 -12.04 -12.40
C GLY A 157 1.37 -12.47 -13.06
N VAL A 158 0.39 -12.98 -12.29
CA VAL A 158 -0.95 -13.30 -12.80
C VAL A 158 -1.76 -12.02 -13.01
N GLU A 159 -1.70 -11.07 -12.09
CA GLU A 159 -2.37 -9.76 -12.20
C GLU A 159 -1.91 -9.03 -13.46
N SER A 160 -0.60 -8.94 -13.71
CA SER A 160 -0.06 -8.36 -14.94
C SER A 160 -0.58 -9.05 -16.21
N ARG A 161 -0.72 -10.39 -16.19
CA ARG A 161 -1.29 -11.12 -17.35
C ARG A 161 -2.77 -10.86 -17.54
N ILE A 162 -3.51 -10.59 -16.45
CA ILE A 162 -4.92 -10.20 -16.54
C ILE A 162 -5.02 -8.83 -17.20
N ASP A 163 -4.19 -7.86 -16.79
CA ASP A 163 -4.12 -6.55 -17.42
C ASP A 163 -3.78 -6.65 -18.92
N ASP A 164 -2.82 -7.50 -19.29
CA ASP A 164 -2.46 -7.77 -20.69
C ASP A 164 -3.66 -8.35 -21.49
N VAL A 165 -4.41 -9.27 -20.89
CA VAL A 165 -5.61 -9.86 -21.51
C VAL A 165 -6.71 -8.82 -21.69
N ASP A 166 -6.89 -7.92 -20.74
CA ASP A 166 -7.87 -6.83 -20.84
C ASP A 166 -7.47 -5.81 -21.93
N GLU A 167 -6.18 -5.53 -22.11
CA GLU A 167 -5.70 -4.75 -23.25
C GLU A 167 -6.00 -5.46 -24.59
N LEU A 168 -5.75 -6.77 -24.67
CA LEU A 168 -6.04 -7.55 -25.87
C LEU A 168 -7.53 -7.61 -26.19
N ARG A 169 -8.40 -7.65 -25.17
CA ARG A 169 -9.85 -7.55 -25.34
C ARG A 169 -10.23 -6.20 -25.93
N ALA A 170 -9.75 -5.10 -25.37
CA ALA A 170 -10.00 -3.76 -25.90
C ALA A 170 -9.52 -3.60 -27.35
N ARG A 171 -8.40 -4.23 -27.71
CA ARG A 171 -7.92 -4.25 -29.10
C ARG A 171 -8.84 -5.04 -30.02
N THR A 172 -9.42 -6.14 -29.53
CA THR A 172 -10.38 -6.96 -30.29
C THR A 172 -11.68 -6.20 -30.52
N ASP A 173 -12.21 -5.52 -29.50
CA ASP A 173 -13.38 -4.65 -29.65
C ASP A 173 -13.14 -3.56 -30.71
N GLY A 174 -11.92 -3.02 -30.77
CA GLY A 174 -11.51 -2.06 -31.81
C GLY A 174 -11.45 -2.65 -33.23
N ILE A 175 -11.31 -3.98 -33.38
CA ILE A 175 -11.40 -4.66 -34.68
C ILE A 175 -12.86 -4.72 -35.12
N ASP A 176 -13.79 -5.02 -34.21
CA ASP A 176 -15.22 -5.05 -34.51
C ASP A 176 -15.70 -3.65 -34.96
N ASP A 177 -15.22 -2.59 -34.31
CA ASP A 177 -15.48 -1.20 -34.73
C ASP A 177 -14.91 -0.90 -36.13
N LEU A 178 -13.73 -1.44 -36.45
CA LEU A 178 -13.12 -1.27 -37.77
C LEU A 178 -13.90 -2.05 -38.84
N GLU A 179 -14.38 -3.25 -38.53
CA GLU A 179 -15.23 -4.04 -39.41
C GLU A 179 -16.53 -3.30 -39.74
N ALA A 180 -17.18 -2.69 -38.75
CA ALA A 180 -18.35 -1.85 -38.95
C ALA A 180 -18.05 -0.67 -39.91
N ARG A 181 -16.90 0.00 -39.74
CA ARG A 181 -16.47 1.09 -40.64
C ARG A 181 -16.18 0.61 -42.05
N VAL A 182 -15.61 -0.59 -42.20
CA VAL A 182 -15.37 -1.19 -43.52
C VAL A 182 -16.71 -1.45 -44.22
N ALA A 183 -17.68 -2.02 -43.51
CA ALA A 183 -19.03 -2.22 -44.05
C ALA A 183 -19.69 -0.90 -44.49
N ASP A 184 -19.52 0.18 -43.71
CA ASP A 184 -20.00 1.52 -44.10
C ASP A 184 -19.33 2.03 -45.38
N LEU A 185 -18.03 1.79 -45.56
CA LEU A 185 -17.28 2.18 -46.76
C LEU A 185 -17.71 1.35 -47.98
N GLU A 186 -17.97 0.06 -47.80
CA GLU A 186 -18.48 -0.79 -48.88
C GLU A 186 -19.87 -0.30 -49.34
N GLY A 187 -20.72 0.16 -48.42
CA GLY A 187 -22.00 0.79 -48.76
C GLY A 187 -21.90 2.15 -49.48
N LEU A 188 -20.70 2.75 -49.59
CA LEU A 188 -20.52 3.96 -50.42
C LEU A 188 -20.57 3.63 -51.91
N ASP A 189 -20.21 2.42 -52.32
CA ASP A 189 -20.27 1.99 -53.73
C ASP A 189 -21.71 2.05 -54.24
N ASP A 190 -22.67 1.55 -53.45
CA ASP A 190 -24.10 1.64 -53.75
C ASP A 190 -24.54 3.11 -53.92
N ARG A 191 -24.07 4.01 -53.05
CA ARG A 191 -24.41 5.44 -53.13
C ARG A 191 -23.81 6.12 -54.35
N VAL A 192 -22.62 5.69 -54.79
CA VAL A 192 -22.02 6.18 -56.05
C VAL A 192 -22.87 5.70 -57.22
N GLY A 193 -23.33 4.44 -57.21
CA GLY A 193 -24.27 3.93 -58.20
C GLY A 193 -25.58 4.74 -58.28
N ASP A 194 -26.13 5.17 -57.15
CA ASP A 194 -27.31 6.05 -57.10
C ASP A 194 -27.05 7.42 -57.79
N LEU A 195 -25.83 7.97 -57.65
CA LEU A 195 -25.47 9.25 -58.28
C LEU A 195 -25.40 9.12 -59.81
N ASP A 196 -24.87 8.02 -60.31
CA ASP A 196 -24.83 7.74 -61.75
C ASP A 196 -26.25 7.65 -62.33
N GLU A 197 -27.19 7.02 -61.61
CA GLU A 197 -28.59 6.96 -62.02
C GLU A 197 -29.24 8.36 -62.03
N VAL A 198 -28.92 9.20 -61.04
CA VAL A 198 -29.37 10.60 -61.02
C VAL A 198 -28.82 11.38 -62.21
N GLU A 199 -27.55 11.19 -62.57
CA GLU A 199 -26.94 11.83 -63.75
C GLU A 199 -27.64 11.43 -65.06
N GLU A 200 -28.00 10.14 -65.22
CA GLU A 200 -28.75 9.69 -66.38
C GLU A 200 -30.14 10.36 -66.45
N LYS A 201 -30.83 10.45 -65.31
CA LYS A 201 -32.13 11.13 -65.20
C LYS A 201 -32.01 12.61 -65.56
N LEU A 202 -31.00 13.31 -65.04
CA LEU A 202 -30.74 14.71 -65.36
C LEU A 202 -30.41 14.91 -66.85
N SER A 203 -29.61 14.03 -67.45
CA SER A 203 -29.32 14.05 -68.88
C SER A 203 -30.59 13.87 -69.74
N ARG A 204 -31.50 12.99 -69.30
CA ARG A 204 -32.80 12.77 -69.96
C ARG A 204 -33.72 13.98 -69.80
N VAL A 205 -33.78 14.58 -68.61
CA VAL A 205 -34.57 15.80 -68.36
C VAL A 205 -34.01 16.97 -69.17
N ALA A 206 -32.71 17.19 -69.18
CA ALA A 206 -32.06 18.24 -69.98
C ALA A 206 -32.40 18.09 -71.47
N SER A 207 -32.32 16.86 -71.99
CA SER A 207 -32.69 16.56 -73.38
C SER A 207 -34.17 16.84 -73.67
N ALA A 208 -35.07 16.51 -72.74
CA ALA A 208 -36.49 16.81 -72.85
C ALA A 208 -36.77 18.33 -72.83
N VAL A 209 -36.12 19.07 -71.92
CA VAL A 209 -36.22 20.53 -71.82
C VAL A 209 -35.74 21.20 -73.11
N VAL A 210 -34.60 20.79 -73.66
CA VAL A 210 -34.09 21.29 -74.96
C VAL A 210 -35.09 21.01 -76.08
N ARG A 211 -35.73 19.83 -76.09
CA ARG A 211 -36.75 19.49 -77.09
C ARG A 211 -38.01 20.36 -76.94
N VAL A 212 -38.48 20.61 -75.71
CA VAL A 212 -39.62 21.50 -75.45
C VAL A 212 -39.30 22.93 -75.87
N ARG A 213 -38.12 23.44 -75.52
CA ARG A 213 -37.67 24.78 -75.93
C ARG A 213 -37.66 24.92 -77.45
N ARG A 214 -37.08 23.96 -78.18
CA ARG A 214 -37.11 23.97 -79.66
C ARG A 214 -38.53 23.95 -80.23
N ARG A 215 -39.46 23.22 -79.60
CA ARG A 215 -40.87 23.16 -80.02
C ARG A 215 -41.61 24.47 -79.74
N LEU A 216 -41.33 25.12 -78.62
CA LEU A 216 -41.88 26.44 -78.29
C LEU A 216 -41.36 27.50 -79.26
N GLU A 217 -40.04 27.54 -79.49
CA GLU A 217 -39.44 28.47 -80.46
C GLU A 217 -39.99 28.26 -81.87
N ALA A 218 -40.30 27.02 -82.28
CA ALA A 218 -40.98 26.76 -83.55
C ALA A 218 -42.43 27.27 -83.54
N ALA A 219 -43.20 27.01 -82.48
CA ALA A 219 -44.57 27.47 -82.35
C ALA A 219 -44.69 29.00 -82.29
N GLU A 220 -43.74 29.67 -81.65
CA GLU A 220 -43.65 31.13 -81.60
C GLU A 220 -43.32 31.72 -82.97
N ARG A 221 -42.40 31.10 -83.73
CA ARG A 221 -42.15 31.48 -85.13
C ARG A 221 -43.40 31.33 -85.99
N ASP A 222 -44.12 30.22 -85.87
CA ASP A 222 -45.36 29.99 -86.60
C ASP A 222 -46.45 31.03 -86.27
N ARG A 223 -46.59 31.40 -84.99
CA ARG A 223 -47.53 32.47 -84.59
C ARG A 223 -47.11 33.82 -85.16
N GLY A 224 -45.84 34.19 -85.00
CA GLY A 224 -45.34 35.45 -85.55
C GLY A 224 -45.45 35.52 -87.08
N ASP A 225 -45.34 34.38 -87.78
CA ASP A 225 -45.52 34.33 -89.22
C ASP A 225 -46.99 34.53 -89.63
N ARG A 226 -47.95 33.98 -88.88
CA ARG A 226 -49.38 34.23 -89.10
C ARG A 226 -49.75 35.68 -88.81
N GLU A 227 -49.33 36.23 -87.68
CA GLU A 227 -49.60 37.64 -87.32
C GLU A 227 -49.05 38.61 -88.37
N ARG A 228 -47.84 38.34 -88.89
CA ARG A 228 -47.26 39.12 -89.99
C ARG A 228 -48.09 39.02 -91.27
N LEU A 229 -48.52 37.81 -91.63
CA LEU A 229 -49.37 37.61 -92.80
C LEU A 229 -50.73 38.32 -92.65
N ASP A 230 -51.33 38.24 -91.46
CA ASP A 230 -52.57 38.94 -91.12
C ASP A 230 -52.39 40.47 -91.19
N ALA A 231 -51.27 41.00 -90.71
CA ALA A 231 -50.94 42.42 -90.81
C ALA A 231 -50.78 42.87 -92.27
N LEU A 232 -50.09 42.08 -93.10
CA LEU A 232 -49.94 42.33 -94.54
C LEU A 232 -51.29 42.26 -95.27
N ALA A 233 -52.13 41.28 -94.94
CA ALA A 233 -53.47 41.12 -95.50
C ALA A 233 -54.41 42.25 -95.05
N ALA A 234 -54.33 42.69 -93.79
CA ALA A 234 -55.08 43.82 -93.28
C ALA A 234 -54.65 45.14 -93.94
N ALA A 235 -53.35 45.36 -94.12
CA ALA A 235 -52.81 46.52 -94.86
C ALA A 235 -53.28 46.50 -96.32
N ALA A 236 -53.19 45.35 -96.99
CA ALA A 236 -53.65 45.18 -98.36
C ALA A 236 -55.16 45.46 -98.51
N ASN A 237 -55.98 44.97 -97.58
CA ASN A 237 -57.43 45.23 -97.56
C ASN A 237 -57.76 46.70 -97.32
N ARG A 238 -57.05 47.39 -96.40
CA ARG A 238 -57.25 48.82 -96.13
C ARG A 238 -56.93 49.69 -97.35
N GLU A 239 -55.86 49.35 -98.07
CA GLU A 239 -55.35 50.13 -99.19
C GLU A 239 -55.88 49.67 -100.56
N GLY A 240 -56.71 48.61 -100.60
CA GLY A 240 -57.31 48.07 -101.83
C GLY A 240 -56.33 47.33 -102.76
N VAL A 241 -55.20 46.88 -102.24
CA VAL A 241 -54.12 46.25 -103.00
C VAL A 241 -54.34 44.74 -103.09
N ARG A 242 -54.46 44.21 -104.32
CA ARG A 242 -54.53 42.75 -104.54
C ARG A 242 -53.19 42.12 -104.93
N LYS A 243 -52.37 42.87 -105.67
CA LYS A 243 -51.08 42.42 -106.17
C LYS A 243 -49.99 43.43 -105.81
N ALA A 244 -48.84 42.92 -105.39
CA ALA A 244 -47.68 43.73 -105.06
C ALA A 244 -46.40 43.03 -105.52
N ASP A 245 -45.40 43.82 -105.91
CA ASP A 245 -44.12 43.31 -106.36
C ASP A 245 -43.16 43.13 -105.18
N CYS A 246 -42.48 41.98 -105.12
CA CYS A 246 -41.46 41.74 -104.11
C CYS A 246 -40.24 42.64 -104.36
N THR A 247 -39.80 43.38 -103.34
CA THR A 247 -38.64 44.28 -103.46
C THR A 247 -37.32 43.55 -103.71
N ASN A 248 -37.22 42.25 -103.37
CA ASN A 248 -35.99 41.47 -103.51
C ASN A 248 -35.80 40.88 -104.92
N CYS A 249 -36.85 40.29 -105.50
CA CYS A 249 -36.74 39.59 -106.80
C CYS A 249 -37.58 40.22 -107.90
N GLY A 250 -38.37 41.27 -107.59
CA GLY A 250 -39.21 41.98 -108.56
C GLY A 250 -40.44 41.19 -109.05
N GLY A 251 -40.68 39.98 -108.55
CA GLY A 251 -41.83 39.16 -108.94
C GLY A 251 -43.15 39.68 -108.37
N THR A 252 -44.20 39.69 -109.19
CA THR A 252 -45.55 40.10 -108.78
C THR A 252 -46.24 38.99 -107.99
N VAL A 253 -46.62 39.28 -106.75
CA VAL A 253 -47.24 38.36 -105.80
C VAL A 253 -48.69 38.79 -105.55
N ASP A 254 -49.61 37.83 -105.58
CA ASP A 254 -51.00 38.04 -105.16
C ASP A 254 -51.10 37.89 -103.64
N ILE A 255 -51.41 38.98 -102.95
CA ILE A 255 -51.40 39.02 -101.47
C ILE A 255 -52.51 38.11 -100.91
N GLY A 256 -53.63 37.99 -101.62
CA GLY A 256 -54.78 37.18 -101.19
C GLY A 256 -54.56 35.66 -101.28
N LEU A 257 -53.47 35.22 -101.91
CA LEU A 257 -53.11 33.81 -102.06
C LEU A 257 -51.89 33.39 -101.21
N LEU A 258 -51.35 34.31 -100.41
CA LEU A 258 -50.22 33.99 -99.53
C LEU A 258 -50.69 33.09 -98.38
N THR A 259 -49.98 31.98 -98.18
CA THR A 259 -50.18 31.06 -97.05
C THR A 259 -49.12 31.22 -95.96
N ALA A 260 -48.04 31.93 -96.26
CA ALA A 260 -46.96 32.30 -95.36
C ALA A 260 -46.45 33.71 -95.73
N PRO A 261 -45.88 34.48 -94.80
CA PRO A 261 -45.41 35.85 -95.04
C PRO A 261 -44.05 35.83 -95.77
N GLU A 262 -43.95 35.10 -96.88
CA GLU A 262 -42.73 34.95 -97.67
C GLU A 262 -43.03 34.95 -99.17
N CYS A 263 -42.05 35.38 -99.96
CA CYS A 263 -42.20 35.45 -101.40
C CYS A 263 -42.20 34.03 -102.01
N PRO A 264 -43.23 33.62 -102.76
CA PRO A 264 -43.27 32.30 -103.40
C PRO A 264 -42.20 32.11 -104.49
N HIS A 265 -41.58 33.20 -104.97
CA HIS A 265 -40.57 33.16 -106.03
C HIS A 265 -39.13 33.07 -105.50
N CYS A 266 -38.83 33.65 -104.33
CA CYS A 266 -37.46 33.69 -103.80
C CYS A 266 -37.32 33.28 -102.31
N GLY A 267 -38.42 32.96 -101.62
CA GLY A 267 -38.44 32.48 -100.24
C GLY A 267 -38.07 33.54 -99.18
N ARG A 268 -37.96 34.82 -99.56
CA ARG A 268 -37.63 35.89 -98.61
C ARG A 268 -38.89 36.33 -97.86
N ARG A 269 -38.79 36.43 -96.53
CA ARG A 269 -39.90 36.85 -95.66
C ARG A 269 -40.26 38.31 -95.90
N PHE A 270 -41.53 38.66 -95.81
CA PHE A 270 -42.04 40.03 -95.92
C PHE A 270 -42.18 40.68 -94.54
N GLY A 271 -41.74 41.93 -94.41
CA GLY A 271 -41.87 42.71 -93.19
C GLY A 271 -43.03 43.70 -93.23
N GLU A 272 -43.26 44.31 -94.39
CA GLU A 272 -44.22 45.38 -94.55
C GLU A 272 -44.75 45.47 -96.00
N LEU A 273 -45.95 46.02 -96.15
CA LEU A 273 -46.53 46.38 -97.44
C LEU A 273 -46.45 47.89 -97.62
N GLU A 274 -45.77 48.34 -98.67
CA GLU A 274 -45.75 49.74 -99.09
C GLU A 274 -46.80 49.98 -100.19
N PRO A 275 -47.94 50.61 -99.86
CA PRO A 275 -48.95 50.96 -100.85
C PRO A 275 -48.48 52.14 -101.71
N ASN A 276 -48.80 52.12 -103.00
CA ASN A 276 -48.58 53.24 -103.92
C ASN A 276 -49.92 53.88 -104.31
N PRO A 277 -50.31 55.05 -103.76
CA PRO A 277 -51.61 55.67 -104.02
C PRO A 277 -51.71 56.45 -105.37
N GLY A 278 -50.71 56.35 -106.26
CA GLY A 278 -50.63 57.13 -107.51
C GLY A 278 -50.97 56.35 -108.79
N PHE A 279 -51.36 57.05 -109.88
CA PHE A 279 -51.92 56.46 -111.11
C PHE A 279 -50.97 55.63 -112.00
N LEU A 280 -49.69 55.47 -111.62
CA LEU A 280 -48.65 54.83 -112.44
C LEU A 280 -47.73 53.82 -111.70
N GLY A 281 -47.97 53.50 -110.41
CA GLY A 281 -47.07 52.65 -109.61
C GLY A 281 -47.70 51.35 -109.12
N THR A 282 -46.93 50.25 -109.09
CA THR A 282 -47.33 48.98 -108.45
C THR A 282 -46.98 49.01 -106.96
N SER A 283 -47.87 48.52 -106.10
CA SER A 283 -47.59 48.40 -104.66
C SER A 283 -46.46 47.39 -104.42
N ARG A 284 -45.68 47.53 -103.34
CA ARG A 284 -44.50 46.69 -103.10
C ARG A 284 -44.54 45.98 -101.76
N LEU A 285 -44.15 44.71 -101.77
CA LEU A 285 -43.92 43.93 -100.55
C LEU A 285 -42.45 43.98 -100.17
N VAL A 286 -42.17 44.63 -99.05
CA VAL A 286 -40.81 44.80 -98.55
C VAL A 286 -40.36 43.50 -97.90
N ALA A 287 -39.34 42.86 -98.49
CA ALA A 287 -38.73 41.69 -97.88
C ALA A 287 -37.97 42.11 -96.60
N ALA A 288 -38.39 41.59 -95.44
CA ALA A 288 -37.67 41.79 -94.19
C ALA A 288 -36.25 41.23 -94.31
N ASP A 289 -35.27 41.98 -93.83
CA ASP A 289 -33.93 41.44 -93.66
C ASP A 289 -33.91 40.45 -92.50
N ARG A 290 -33.16 39.35 -92.69
CA ARG A 290 -33.00 38.28 -91.72
C ARG A 290 -32.51 38.92 -90.40
N PRO A 291 -33.21 38.75 -89.26
CA PRO A 291 -32.66 39.23 -87.99
C PRO A 291 -31.32 38.54 -87.77
N ALA A 292 -30.30 39.32 -87.40
CA ALA A 292 -29.01 38.78 -87.01
C ALA A 292 -29.27 37.73 -85.91
N LEU A 293 -28.78 36.51 -86.14
CA LEU A 293 -28.70 35.55 -85.05
C LEU A 293 -27.60 36.07 -84.14
N ASP A 294 -27.97 36.82 -83.08
CA ASP A 294 -27.11 37.03 -81.92
C ASP A 294 -27.03 35.70 -81.16
N GLY A 295 -26.34 34.75 -81.78
CA GLY A 295 -25.85 33.56 -81.13
C GLY A 295 -24.43 33.85 -80.69
N ASP A 296 -24.29 34.38 -79.49
CA ASP A 296 -23.04 34.27 -78.73
C ASP A 296 -22.78 32.78 -78.49
N VAL A 297 -22.15 32.12 -79.47
CA VAL A 297 -21.38 30.91 -79.21
C VAL A 297 -20.07 31.39 -78.60
N SER A 298 -20.07 31.52 -77.28
CA SER A 298 -18.85 31.49 -76.50
C SER A 298 -18.23 30.11 -76.73
N GLY A 299 -17.37 30.04 -77.75
CA GLY A 299 -16.45 28.94 -77.94
C GLY A 299 -15.47 28.92 -76.78
N SER A 300 -15.62 27.97 -75.85
CA SER A 300 -14.51 27.58 -75.00
C SER A 300 -13.61 26.64 -75.81
N SER A 301 -12.66 27.22 -76.52
CA SER A 301 -11.44 26.52 -76.92
C SER A 301 -10.22 27.27 -76.40
N SER A 302 -9.83 26.95 -75.17
CA SER A 302 -8.45 26.83 -74.70
C SER A 302 -8.54 25.80 -73.55
N ALA A 303 -7.82 24.67 -73.56
CA ALA A 303 -6.39 24.59 -73.75
C ALA A 303 -5.96 23.45 -74.67
N ALA A 304 -5.03 23.78 -75.57
CA ALA A 304 -4.06 22.83 -76.08
C ALA A 304 -3.05 22.53 -74.96
N GLY A 305 -2.87 21.24 -74.67
CA GLY A 305 -1.73 20.69 -73.96
C GLY A 305 -1.54 19.25 -74.45
N ARG A 306 -0.63 19.08 -75.40
CA ARG A 306 -0.28 17.80 -76.03
C ARG A 306 0.69 17.01 -75.16
N GLY A 307 0.58 15.68 -75.25
CA GLY A 307 1.56 14.65 -74.88
C GLY A 307 0.82 13.33 -74.66
N ALA A 308 0.58 12.48 -75.68
CA ALA A 308 1.51 11.47 -76.22
C ALA A 308 2.26 10.75 -75.08
N ALA A 309 1.84 9.54 -74.67
CA ALA A 309 2.31 8.24 -75.20
C ALA A 309 3.84 8.11 -75.07
N ASP A 310 4.46 7.05 -74.56
CA ASP A 310 4.11 5.66 -74.34
C ASP A 310 5.31 5.01 -73.60
N GLU A 311 5.06 3.96 -72.81
CA GLU A 311 5.91 2.79 -72.48
C GLU A 311 7.42 2.94 -72.12
N ALA A 312 7.82 2.38 -70.95
CA ALA A 312 8.46 1.06 -70.84
C ALA A 312 9.27 0.85 -69.53
N GLY A 313 9.17 -0.37 -68.96
CA GLY A 313 10.02 -0.96 -67.90
C GLY A 313 9.17 -1.43 -66.69
N VAL A 314 8.76 -2.70 -66.52
CA VAL A 314 9.58 -3.94 -66.32
C VAL A 314 10.64 -3.66 -65.25
N GLU A 315 10.58 -4.18 -64.02
CA GLU A 315 10.76 -5.57 -63.52
C GLU A 315 10.06 -5.68 -62.14
N ASP A 316 9.26 -6.69 -61.81
CA ASP A 316 9.62 -8.05 -61.35
C ASP A 316 10.50 -8.11 -60.08
N GLY A 317 10.14 -9.02 -59.15
CA GLY A 317 11.09 -9.53 -58.15
C GLY A 317 10.93 -9.10 -56.68
N ARG A 318 10.09 -9.85 -55.95
CA ARG A 318 10.34 -10.43 -54.61
C ARG A 318 11.39 -9.77 -53.69
N GLY A 319 10.95 -9.41 -52.49
CA GLY A 319 11.81 -9.19 -51.33
C GLY A 319 11.08 -9.45 -50.01
N VAL A 320 10.79 -10.73 -49.73
CA VAL A 320 10.48 -11.20 -48.37
C VAL A 320 11.71 -10.98 -47.50
N SER A 321 11.58 -10.22 -46.42
CA SER A 321 12.50 -10.28 -45.28
C SER A 321 11.70 -10.57 -44.02
N THR A 322 11.70 -11.85 -43.66
CA THR A 322 11.25 -12.35 -42.36
C THR A 322 12.40 -12.30 -41.36
N ARG A 323 12.06 -11.98 -40.10
CA ARG A 323 12.82 -12.23 -38.85
C ARG A 323 14.07 -11.36 -38.64
N ASP A 324 14.45 -10.95 -37.44
CA ASP A 324 14.32 -11.60 -36.12
C ASP A 324 13.99 -10.60 -35.00
N ALA A 325 13.07 -11.02 -34.13
CA ALA A 325 12.98 -10.56 -32.75
C ALA A 325 13.50 -11.72 -31.89
N ASP A 326 14.71 -11.58 -31.36
CA ASP A 326 15.23 -12.48 -30.33
C ASP A 326 14.75 -12.00 -28.97
N GLY A 327 13.91 -12.83 -28.35
CA GLY A 327 13.37 -12.68 -27.02
C GLY A 327 14.35 -13.14 -25.94
N GLY A 328 14.07 -12.65 -24.74
CA GLY A 328 14.82 -12.88 -23.52
C GLY A 328 15.13 -14.34 -23.20
N GLY A 329 16.38 -14.56 -22.78
CA GLY A 329 16.75 -15.70 -21.96
C GLY A 329 16.54 -15.36 -20.49
N ARG A 330 15.86 -16.26 -19.78
CA ARG A 330 15.98 -16.59 -18.35
C ARG A 330 14.99 -17.71 -18.02
N PRO A 331 15.13 -18.45 -16.90
CA PRO A 331 16.07 -18.27 -15.77
C PRO A 331 17.40 -19.02 -15.91
#